data_AF-L5MKH7-F1
#
_entry.id   AF-L5MKH7-F1
#
_cell.length_a   1.000
_cell.length_b   1.000
_cell.length_c   1.000
_cell.angle_alpha   90.00
_cell.angle_beta   90.00
_cell.angle_gamma   90.00
#
_symmetry.space_group_name_H-M   'P 1'
#
loop_
_entity.id
_entity.type
_entity.pdbx_description
1 polymer ?
#
loop_
_entity_poly.entity_id
_entity_poly.type
_entity_poly.pdbx_seq_one_letter_code
_entity_poly.pdbx_strand_id
1 'polypeptide(L)'
;MAGNDENYSAELRNATAAMKNQVARFNDLRFVGRSGRGKSFTLTITVFTNPPQVATYHRAIKITVDGPREPRNTRQIQPSPPWSYDQSYQYLGSIASPSVHPATPISPGRASGMTTLSAEISSRLSSKRPGDTL
;
A
#
# COMPACT_ATOMS: atom_id res chain seq x y z
N MET A 1 -13.03 -13.80 16.72
CA MET A 1 -11.70 -13.24 16.33
C MET A 1 -11.71 -12.90 14.85
N ALA A 2 -10.78 -12.07 14.39
CA ALA A 2 -10.61 -11.73 12.98
C ALA A 2 -9.11 -11.65 12.65
N GLY A 3 -8.69 -12.19 11.51
CA GLY A 3 -7.28 -12.16 11.13
C GLY A 3 -7.02 -12.54 9.67
N ASN A 4 -5.81 -12.24 9.20
CA ASN A 4 -5.26 -12.63 7.89
C ASN A 4 -3.72 -12.49 7.88
N ASP A 5 -3.10 -12.61 6.71
CA ASP A 5 -1.63 -12.56 6.56
C ASP A 5 -1.01 -11.21 6.92
N GLU A 6 -1.76 -10.10 6.86
CA GLU A 6 -1.23 -8.77 7.25
C GLU A 6 -1.45 -8.46 8.71
N ASN A 7 -2.54 -8.97 9.27
CA ASN A 7 -2.89 -8.75 10.66
C ASN A 7 -3.43 -10.06 11.22
N TYR A 8 -2.53 -10.81 11.85
CA TYR A 8 -2.79 -12.15 12.37
C TYR A 8 -3.97 -12.18 13.36
N SER A 9 -4.09 -11.14 14.20
CA SER A 9 -5.18 -11.01 15.16
C SER A 9 -5.57 -9.53 15.29
N ALA A 10 -6.64 -9.16 14.61
CA ALA A 10 -7.13 -7.80 14.58
C ALA A 10 -7.81 -7.41 15.91
N GLU A 11 -7.58 -6.17 16.33
CA GLU A 11 -8.29 -5.60 17.48
C GLU A 11 -9.79 -5.45 17.16
N LEU A 12 -10.63 -5.96 18.06
CA LEU A 12 -12.08 -5.91 17.99
C LEU A 12 -12.64 -5.30 19.27
N ARG A 13 -13.78 -4.62 19.17
CA ARG A 13 -14.57 -4.17 20.33
C ARG A 13 -15.89 -4.93 20.35
N ASN A 14 -16.37 -5.25 21.55
CA ASN A 14 -17.63 -5.98 21.79
C ASN A 14 -17.68 -7.33 21.06
N ALA A 15 -16.55 -8.05 21.06
CA ALA A 15 -16.36 -9.31 20.32
C ALA A 15 -16.85 -10.57 21.05
N THR A 16 -17.65 -10.41 22.10
CA THR A 16 -18.22 -11.50 22.89
C THR A 16 -19.71 -11.24 23.08
N ALA A 17 -20.51 -12.29 22.91
CA ALA A 17 -21.96 -12.26 23.13
C ALA A 17 -22.39 -13.56 23.79
N ALA A 18 -23.42 -13.48 24.65
CA ALA A 18 -24.06 -14.65 25.22
C ALA A 18 -25.03 -15.27 24.20
N MET A 19 -25.06 -16.60 24.14
CA MET A 19 -26.04 -17.35 23.36
C MET A 19 -27.39 -17.34 24.09
N LYS A 20 -28.48 -16.99 23.40
CA LYS A 20 -29.85 -17.08 23.92
C LYS A 20 -30.79 -17.53 22.81
N ASN A 21 -31.60 -18.56 23.06
CA ASN A 21 -32.54 -19.11 22.07
C ASN A 21 -31.85 -19.41 20.72
N GLN A 22 -30.69 -20.09 20.77
CA GLN A 22 -29.86 -20.42 19.60
C GLN A 22 -29.28 -19.22 18.83
N VAL A 23 -29.36 -17.99 19.37
CA VAL A 23 -28.82 -16.78 18.76
C VAL A 23 -27.85 -16.07 19.71
N ALA A 24 -26.62 -15.85 19.26
CA ALA A 24 -25.67 -14.96 19.92
C ALA A 24 -25.67 -13.61 19.19
N ARG A 25 -26.32 -12.61 19.80
CA ARG A 25 -26.40 -11.26 19.22
C ARG A 25 -25.30 -10.38 19.80
N PHE A 26 -24.33 -10.04 18.97
CA PHE A 26 -23.33 -9.04 19.32
C PHE A 26 -23.97 -7.65 19.32
N ASN A 27 -23.78 -6.91 20.41
CA ASN A 27 -24.22 -5.52 20.50
C ASN A 27 -23.07 -4.63 20.05
N ASP A 28 -23.22 -4.00 18.88
CA ASP A 28 -22.24 -3.06 18.34
C ASP A 28 -20.83 -3.67 18.22
N LEU A 29 -20.72 -4.82 17.55
CA LEU A 29 -19.43 -5.41 17.19
C LEU A 29 -18.66 -4.46 16.27
N ARG A 30 -17.43 -4.11 16.64
CA ARG A 30 -16.58 -3.23 15.82
C ARG A 30 -15.22 -3.84 15.53
N PHE A 31 -14.70 -3.48 14.37
CA PHE A 31 -13.35 -3.78 13.95
C PHE A 31 -12.50 -2.52 14.08
N VAL A 32 -11.47 -2.58 14.92
CA VAL A 32 -10.50 -1.49 15.08
C VAL A 32 -9.27 -1.74 14.21
N GLY A 33 -8.81 -3.00 14.17
CA GLY A 33 -7.74 -3.43 13.28
C GLY A 33 -8.15 -3.36 11.79
N ARG A 34 -7.23 -2.89 10.94
CA ARG A 34 -7.40 -2.85 9.48
C ARG A 34 -7.00 -4.18 8.85
N SER A 35 -7.69 -4.58 7.78
CA SER A 35 -7.45 -5.85 7.10
C SER A 35 -6.44 -5.78 5.96
N GLY A 36 -6.04 -4.56 5.55
CA GLY A 36 -5.11 -4.35 4.44
C GLY A 36 -5.75 -3.84 3.15
N ARG A 37 -4.92 -3.31 2.24
CA ARG A 37 -5.39 -2.85 0.92
C ARG A 37 -5.79 -4.06 0.07
N GLY A 38 -7.07 -4.14 -0.30
CA GLY A 38 -7.58 -5.24 -1.13
C GLY A 38 -7.67 -6.59 -0.42
N LYS A 39 -7.47 -6.63 0.90
CA LYS A 39 -7.50 -7.86 1.71
C LYS A 39 -8.67 -7.86 2.68
N SER A 40 -9.25 -9.03 2.91
CA SER A 40 -10.33 -9.25 3.87
C SER A 40 -9.83 -10.03 5.08
N PHE A 41 -10.50 -9.88 6.22
CA PHE A 41 -10.33 -10.77 7.35
C PHE A 41 -11.04 -12.11 7.13
N THR A 42 -10.46 -13.15 7.71
CA THR A 42 -11.16 -14.38 8.06
C THR A 42 -11.67 -14.24 9.49
N LEU A 43 -12.95 -14.55 9.72
CA LEU A 43 -13.54 -14.56 11.06
C LEU A 43 -13.45 -15.96 11.65
N THR A 44 -13.08 -16.05 12.92
CA THR A 44 -13.16 -17.27 13.72
C THR A 44 -14.21 -17.04 14.80
N ILE A 45 -15.31 -17.80 14.73
CA ILE A 45 -16.42 -17.76 15.66
C ILE A 45 -16.29 -18.98 16.56
N THR A 46 -16.08 -18.74 17.85
CA THR A 46 -16.00 -19.80 18.85
C THR A 46 -17.27 -19.79 19.69
N VAL A 47 -17.95 -20.94 19.75
CA VAL A 47 -19.06 -21.18 20.67
C VAL A 47 -18.51 -22.02 21.82
N PHE A 48 -18.53 -21.45 23.02
CA PHE A 48 -18.00 -22.09 24.24
C PHE A 48 -18.98 -23.13 24.81
N THR A 49 -19.17 -24.22 24.09
CA THR A 49 -19.78 -25.46 24.59
C THR A 49 -18.72 -26.38 25.20
N ASN A 50 -19.12 -27.55 25.71
CA ASN A 50 -18.18 -28.61 26.10
C ASN A 50 -18.41 -29.85 25.21
N PRO A 51 -17.53 -30.14 24.22
CA PRO A 51 -16.33 -29.39 23.85
C PRO A 51 -16.63 -28.08 23.10
N PRO A 52 -15.68 -27.12 23.03
CA PRO A 52 -15.85 -25.89 22.26
C PRO A 52 -16.02 -26.17 20.77
N GLN A 53 -16.89 -25.41 20.10
CA GLN A 53 -17.12 -25.51 18.66
C GLN A 53 -16.56 -24.26 17.96
N VAL A 54 -15.90 -24.47 16.83
CA VAL A 54 -15.28 -23.38 16.05
C VAL A 54 -15.80 -23.39 14.63
N ALA A 55 -16.30 -22.24 14.17
CA ALA A 55 -16.69 -22.01 12.79
C ALA A 55 -15.83 -20.88 12.21
N THR A 56 -15.40 -21.04 10.96
CA THR A 56 -14.55 -20.07 10.27
C THR A 56 -15.27 -19.50 9.06
N TYR A 57 -15.27 -18.19 8.91
CA TYR A 57 -15.80 -17.51 7.74
C TYR A 57 -14.69 -16.76 7.00
N HIS A 58 -14.24 -17.34 5.88
CA HIS A 58 -13.15 -16.81 5.08
C HIS A 58 -13.55 -15.59 4.27
N ARG A 59 -12.62 -14.62 4.16
CA ARG A 59 -12.77 -13.39 3.37
C ARG A 59 -14.05 -12.61 3.68
N ALA A 60 -14.49 -12.63 4.94
CA ALA A 60 -15.78 -12.12 5.36
C ALA A 60 -15.93 -10.60 5.23
N ILE A 61 -14.88 -9.83 5.55
CA ILE A 61 -14.99 -8.36 5.59
C ILE A 61 -13.64 -7.68 5.34
N LYS A 62 -13.66 -6.57 4.60
CA LYS A 62 -12.51 -5.67 4.43
C LYS A 62 -12.69 -4.45 5.32
N ILE A 63 -11.70 -4.16 6.15
CA ILE A 63 -11.69 -3.02 7.07
C ILE A 63 -10.56 -2.06 6.68
N THR A 64 -10.95 -0.85 6.31
CA THR A 64 -10.07 0.27 5.96
C THR A 64 -10.51 1.51 6.72
N VAL A 65 -9.62 2.50 6.89
CA VAL A 65 -9.94 3.76 7.61
C VAL A 65 -11.18 4.45 7.05
N ASP A 66 -11.24 4.61 5.73
CA ASP A 66 -12.36 5.29 5.07
C ASP A 66 -13.61 4.42 4.94
N GLY A 67 -13.51 3.10 5.11
CA GLY A 67 -14.57 2.17 4.69
C GLY A 67 -14.96 2.31 3.21
N PRO A 68 -16.19 1.91 2.83
CA PRO A 68 -16.77 2.28 1.55
C PRO A 68 -16.87 3.80 1.43
N ARG A 69 -16.34 4.35 0.34
CA ARG A 69 -16.27 5.80 0.12
C ARG A 69 -16.64 6.12 -1.32
N GLU A 70 -17.39 7.21 -1.51
CA GLU A 70 -17.71 7.73 -2.84
C GLU A 70 -16.45 8.13 -3.59
N PRO A 71 -16.45 8.04 -4.94
CA PRO A 71 -15.39 8.61 -5.75
C PRO A 71 -15.21 10.08 -5.39
N ARG A 72 -13.97 10.49 -5.09
CA ARG A 72 -13.68 11.91 -4.86
C ARG A 72 -13.87 12.64 -6.19
N ASN A 73 -14.78 13.60 -6.23
CA ASN A 73 -14.93 14.48 -7.37
C ASN A 73 -13.62 15.25 -7.53
N THR A 74 -12.88 14.95 -8.59
CA THR A 74 -11.79 15.79 -9.07
C THR A 74 -12.45 17.09 -9.52
N ARG A 75 -12.61 18.04 -8.59
CA ARG A 75 -13.05 19.40 -8.94
C ARG A 75 -12.24 19.79 -10.17
N GLN A 76 -12.97 20.16 -11.21
CA GLN A 76 -12.50 20.80 -12.43
C GLN A 76 -11.20 21.54 -12.10
N ILE A 77 -10.14 21.18 -12.82
CA ILE A 77 -8.89 21.93 -12.88
C ILE A 77 -9.28 23.39 -12.80
N GLN A 78 -9.12 24.01 -11.62
CA GLN A 78 -9.32 25.44 -11.49
C GLN A 78 -8.27 25.99 -12.45
N PRO A 79 -8.66 26.66 -13.56
CA PRO A 79 -7.68 27.34 -14.36
C PRO A 79 -6.90 28.23 -13.39
N SER A 80 -5.57 28.23 -13.51
CA SER A 80 -4.72 29.11 -12.73
C SER A 80 -5.37 30.50 -12.68
N PRO A 81 -5.53 31.10 -11.48
CA PRO A 81 -6.16 32.40 -11.38
C PRO A 81 -5.51 33.40 -12.34
N PRO A 82 -6.26 34.35 -12.94
CA PRO A 82 -5.77 35.24 -13.99
C PRO A 82 -4.81 36.34 -13.50
N TRP A 83 -4.29 36.24 -12.27
CA TRP A 83 -3.25 37.16 -11.82
C TRP A 83 -1.98 36.90 -12.64
N SER A 84 -1.73 37.75 -13.63
CA SER A 84 -0.39 37.98 -14.14
C SER A 84 0.48 38.37 -12.96
N TYR A 85 1.57 37.64 -12.73
CA TYR A 85 2.59 38.00 -11.75
C TYR A 85 3.25 39.30 -12.24
N ASP A 86 2.66 40.45 -11.91
CA ASP A 86 3.35 41.72 -12.02
C ASP A 86 4.43 41.71 -10.93
N GLN A 87 5.67 41.54 -11.39
CA GLN A 87 6.83 41.27 -10.58
C GLN A 87 7.33 42.58 -9.94
N SER A 88 6.54 43.16 -9.03
CA SER A 88 6.86 44.41 -8.34
C SER A 88 6.93 44.26 -6.81
N TYR A 89 7.55 43.18 -6.33
CA TYR A 89 8.07 43.16 -4.95
C TYR A 89 9.32 44.03 -4.86
N GLN A 90 9.14 45.32 -4.56
CA GLN A 90 10.22 46.31 -4.38
C GLN A 90 11.21 46.00 -3.22
N TYR A 91 11.01 44.91 -2.48
CA TYR A 91 11.89 44.49 -1.38
C TYR A 91 12.80 43.29 -1.70
N LEU A 92 12.65 42.65 -2.85
CA LEU A 92 13.55 41.55 -3.26
C LEU A 92 14.43 42.06 -4.40
N GLY A 93 15.68 42.41 -4.07
CA GLY A 93 16.69 42.79 -5.08
C GLY A 93 16.83 41.70 -6.16
N SER A 94 17.12 42.12 -7.39
CA SER A 94 17.13 41.24 -8.56
C SER A 94 18.05 40.03 -8.34
N ILE A 95 17.45 38.85 -8.28
CA ILE A 95 18.20 37.61 -8.46
C ILE A 95 18.32 37.46 -9.98
N ALA A 96 19.55 37.42 -10.50
CA ALA A 96 19.79 37.27 -11.92
C ALA A 96 19.06 36.03 -12.45
N SER A 97 18.16 36.23 -13.41
CA SER A 97 17.42 35.16 -14.06
C SER A 97 18.41 34.15 -14.64
N PRO A 98 18.28 32.83 -14.38
CA PRO A 98 19.11 31.86 -15.08
C PRO A 98 18.84 31.98 -16.58
N SER A 99 19.91 32.09 -17.36
CA SER A 99 19.87 32.18 -18.82
C SER A 99 19.09 30.99 -19.39
N VAL A 100 17.94 31.27 -20.01
CA VAL A 100 17.19 30.25 -20.76
C VAL A 100 17.99 29.93 -22.00
N HIS A 101 18.68 28.79 -22.02
CA HIS A 101 19.35 28.32 -23.21
C HIS A 101 18.29 27.90 -24.26
N PRO A 102 18.35 28.41 -25.50
CA PRO A 102 17.54 27.86 -26.57
C PRO A 102 17.94 26.41 -26.82
N ALA A 103 16.96 25.50 -26.86
CA ALA A 103 17.18 24.08 -27.10
C ALA A 103 17.82 23.87 -28.48
N THR A 104 19.13 23.64 -28.52
CA THR A 104 19.83 23.16 -29.71
C THR A 104 19.55 21.66 -29.90
N PRO A 105 19.17 21.20 -31.10
CA PRO A 105 18.94 19.79 -31.36
C PRO A 105 20.27 19.02 -31.34
N ILE A 106 20.30 17.90 -30.62
CA ILE A 106 21.45 17.00 -30.49
C ILE A 106 21.71 16.32 -31.85
N SER A 107 22.87 16.55 -32.44
CA SER A 107 23.39 15.81 -33.60
C SER A 107 24.49 14.81 -33.20
N PRO A 108 24.72 13.74 -33.96
CA PRO A 108 25.38 12.53 -33.49
C PRO A 108 26.89 12.53 -33.79
N GLY A 109 27.70 12.08 -32.82
CA GLY A 109 29.01 11.48 -33.12
C GLY A 109 30.20 11.88 -32.23
N ARG A 110 30.68 10.90 -31.45
CA ARG A 110 32.09 10.62 -31.03
C ARG A 110 32.81 11.65 -30.12
N ALA A 111 33.56 11.25 -29.08
CA ALA A 111 33.95 9.93 -28.58
C ALA A 111 34.54 10.02 -27.15
N SER A 112 34.54 8.86 -26.49
CA SER A 112 35.60 8.35 -25.59
C SER A 112 35.63 8.83 -24.14
N GLY A 113 35.10 7.98 -23.25
CA GLY A 113 35.37 8.09 -21.83
C GLY A 113 34.65 7.08 -20.93
N MET A 114 34.35 5.86 -21.37
CA MET A 114 34.03 4.76 -20.44
C MET A 114 34.52 3.41 -20.98
N THR A 115 35.50 2.86 -20.27
CA THR A 115 36.06 1.52 -20.45
C THR A 115 35.03 0.43 -20.12
N THR A 116 34.74 -0.39 -21.13
CA THR A 116 34.55 -1.85 -21.10
C THR A 116 33.52 -2.44 -20.13
N LEU A 117 32.32 -2.70 -20.66
CA LEU A 117 31.50 -3.86 -20.29
C LEU A 117 32.13 -5.11 -20.90
N SER A 118 32.54 -6.09 -20.09
CA SER A 118 32.80 -7.47 -20.54
C SER A 118 32.57 -8.43 -19.39
N ALA A 119 31.42 -9.12 -19.45
CA ALA A 119 31.19 -10.45 -18.88
C ALA A 119 31.46 -10.67 -17.37
N GLU A 120 30.46 -10.40 -16.53
CA GLU A 120 30.23 -11.23 -15.34
C GLU A 120 28.73 -11.45 -15.08
N ILE A 121 27.99 -11.79 -16.14
CA ILE A 121 26.71 -12.49 -16.06
C ILE A 121 26.95 -13.89 -16.61
N SER A 122 27.65 -14.74 -15.85
CA SER A 122 27.64 -16.21 -15.96
C SER A 122 28.65 -16.83 -14.97
N SER A 123 28.33 -16.84 -13.68
CA SER A 123 28.98 -17.78 -12.74
C SER A 123 28.24 -18.01 -11.41
N ARG A 124 27.14 -17.31 -11.11
CA ARG A 124 26.36 -17.57 -9.87
C ARG A 124 25.30 -18.68 -9.98
N LEU A 125 25.59 -19.71 -10.77
CA LEU A 125 24.89 -20.99 -10.70
C LEU A 125 25.91 -22.14 -10.73
N SER A 126 26.49 -22.44 -9.57
CA SER A 126 27.15 -23.73 -9.33
C SER A 126 26.74 -24.22 -7.94
N SER A 127 25.49 -24.64 -7.85
CA SER A 127 25.05 -25.55 -6.80
C SER A 127 25.59 -26.95 -7.11
N LYS A 128 26.48 -27.43 -6.23
CA LYS A 128 26.59 -28.80 -5.71
C LYS A 128 26.44 -29.95 -6.74
N ARG A 129 27.53 -30.68 -6.97
CA ARG A 129 27.53 -32.05 -7.50
C ARG A 129 27.95 -33.06 -6.42
N PRO A 130 27.61 -34.35 -6.60
CA PRO A 130 27.11 -35.25 -5.55
C PRO A 130 28.22 -36.05 -4.87
N GLY A 131 27.97 -36.48 -3.63
CA GLY A 131 28.83 -37.38 -2.89
C GLY A 131 28.06 -38.02 -1.74
N ASP A 132 27.46 -39.19 -2.00
CA ASP A 132 27.12 -40.17 -0.98
C ASP A 132 27.96 -41.42 -1.25
N THR A 133 28.71 -41.84 -0.24
CA THR A 133 29.42 -43.13 -0.15
C THR A 133 28.83 -43.85 1.07
N LEU A 134 28.35 -45.07 0.82
CA LEU A 134 27.96 -46.17 1.74
C LEU A 134 27.06 -45.83 2.94
#